data_AF-A0A3C0NJJ4-F1
#
_entry.id   AF-A0A3C0NJJ4-F1
#
_cell.length_a   1.000
_cell.length_b   1.000
_cell.length_c   1.000
_cell.angle_alpha   90.00
_cell.angle_beta   90.00
_cell.angle_gamma   90.00
#
_symmetry.space_group_name_H-M   'P 1'
#
loop_
_entity.id
_entity.type
_entity.pdbx_description
1 polymer ?
#
loop_
_entity_poly.entity_id
_entity_poly.type
_entity_poly.pdbx_seq_one_letter_code
_entity_poly.pdbx_strand_id
1 'polypeptide(L)'
;TRYLRLDTDRGRLTYNTAGQIWGHPAAEGAIAVAATNATGRNSAFTGGAANPVETFSSDGPRRVFFNADGSAITPGNFLSTGGTVRQKPDITAADGVATSFPTYPNSYFNPFYGTSAAAPHVAAIAALVKSYKPNLTASQIRSILTSTALDIEGGGYDRDSGYGIVMADRAL
;
A
#
# COMPACT_ATOMS: atom_id res chain seq x y z
N THR A 1 20.82 -7.56 -16.75
CA THR A 1 20.30 -8.59 -15.81
C THR A 1 18.86 -8.90 -16.18
N ARG A 2 18.51 -10.18 -16.30
CA ARG A 2 17.13 -10.63 -16.57
C ARG A 2 16.32 -10.58 -15.27
N TYR A 3 15.03 -10.24 -15.34
CA TYR A 3 14.16 -10.19 -14.16
C TYR A 3 13.57 -11.57 -13.89
N LEU A 4 13.86 -12.12 -12.72
CA LEU A 4 13.16 -13.26 -12.15
C LEU A 4 12.14 -12.73 -11.15
N ARG A 5 10.88 -13.17 -11.28
CA ARG A 5 9.88 -13.01 -10.24
C ARG A 5 9.96 -14.22 -9.32
N LEU A 6 10.03 -13.96 -8.03
CA LEU A 6 9.91 -14.96 -6.98
C LEU A 6 8.65 -14.58 -6.21
N ASP A 7 7.75 -15.52 -5.96
CA ASP A 7 6.64 -15.33 -5.03
C ASP A 7 7.02 -16.08 -3.75
N THR A 8 7.02 -15.40 -2.61
CA THR A 8 7.52 -15.99 -1.36
C THR A 8 6.41 -16.49 -0.45
N ASP A 9 5.14 -16.27 -0.80
CA ASP A 9 3.97 -16.66 -0.01
C ASP A 9 4.09 -16.32 1.49
N ARG A 10 4.49 -15.06 1.79
CA ARG A 10 4.81 -14.50 3.12
C ARG A 10 6.17 -14.90 3.70
N GLY A 11 6.97 -15.69 2.98
CA GLY A 11 8.36 -15.96 3.32
C GLY A 11 9.23 -14.72 3.18
N ARG A 12 10.13 -14.50 4.14
CA ARG A 12 11.14 -13.44 4.06
C ARG A 12 12.43 -14.01 3.48
N LEU A 13 12.88 -13.46 2.36
CA LEU A 13 14.14 -13.83 1.75
C LEU A 13 15.30 -13.15 2.49
N THR A 14 16.40 -13.88 2.68
CA THR A 14 17.66 -13.31 3.19
C THR A 14 18.22 -12.24 2.24
N TYR A 15 17.91 -12.35 0.94
CA TYR A 15 18.32 -11.40 -0.09
C TYR A 15 17.10 -10.69 -0.66
N ASN A 16 17.15 -9.36 -0.70
CA ASN A 16 16.07 -8.52 -1.21
C ASN A 16 15.80 -8.79 -2.70
N THR A 17 14.53 -8.99 -3.06
CA THR A 17 14.07 -8.99 -4.45
C THR A 17 13.53 -7.61 -4.85
N ALA A 18 13.37 -7.37 -6.15
CA ALA A 18 12.77 -6.14 -6.67
C ALA A 18 11.23 -6.19 -6.62
N GLY A 19 10.66 -6.15 -5.42
CA GLY A 19 9.23 -6.00 -5.17
C GLY A 19 8.37 -7.23 -5.49
N GLN A 20 7.44 -7.55 -4.60
CA GLN A 20 6.42 -8.58 -4.77
C GLN A 20 5.12 -8.04 -5.38
N ILE A 21 4.91 -6.73 -5.44
CA ILE A 21 3.67 -6.16 -6.02
C ILE A 21 3.53 -6.47 -7.52
N TRP A 22 2.38 -7.03 -7.92
CA TRP A 22 2.07 -7.37 -9.31
C TRP A 22 0.56 -7.30 -9.59
N GLY A 23 0.17 -7.33 -10.87
CA GLY A 23 -1.24 -7.29 -11.25
C GLY A 23 -1.89 -5.93 -10.98
N HIS A 24 -3.17 -5.94 -10.55
CA HIS A 24 -3.95 -4.73 -10.27
C HIS A 24 -3.28 -3.71 -9.32
N PRO A 25 -2.69 -4.09 -8.17
CA PRO A 25 -2.01 -3.10 -7.30
C PRO A 25 -0.79 -2.44 -7.96
N ALA A 26 -0.20 -3.07 -8.99
CA ALA A 26 0.87 -2.48 -9.75
C ALA A 26 0.37 -1.45 -10.80
N ALA A 27 -0.94 -1.30 -11.01
CA ALA A 27 -1.47 -0.35 -11.99
C ALA A 27 -1.15 1.09 -11.57
N GLU A 28 -0.88 1.94 -12.56
CA GLU A 28 -0.55 3.36 -12.34
C GLU A 28 -1.67 4.09 -11.59
N GLY A 29 -2.92 3.90 -12.04
CA GLY A 29 -4.09 4.51 -11.42
C GLY A 29 -4.57 3.86 -10.12
N ALA A 30 -4.02 2.71 -9.71
CA ALA A 30 -4.41 2.04 -8.45
C ALA A 30 -3.70 2.66 -7.24
N ILE A 31 -4.31 2.60 -6.06
CA ILE A 31 -3.62 2.83 -4.79
C ILE A 31 -3.37 1.46 -4.18
N ALA A 32 -2.11 1.02 -4.13
CA ALA A 32 -1.70 -0.18 -3.43
C ALA A 32 -1.44 0.16 -1.97
N VAL A 33 -1.95 -0.70 -1.08
CA VAL A 33 -2.01 -0.41 0.36
C VAL A 33 -1.27 -1.51 1.12
N ALA A 34 -0.27 -1.11 1.91
CA ALA A 34 0.35 -1.93 2.94
C ALA A 34 -0.45 -1.86 4.25
N ALA A 35 -0.20 -2.79 5.18
CA ALA A 35 -0.91 -2.85 6.46
C ALA A 35 0.02 -2.54 7.64
N THR A 36 -0.55 -1.95 8.69
CA THR A 36 0.09 -1.81 10.01
C THR A 36 -0.92 -2.08 11.11
N ASN A 37 -0.46 -2.75 12.17
CA ASN A 37 -1.31 -3.25 13.23
C ASN A 37 -1.93 -2.14 14.09
N ALA A 38 -3.25 -2.11 14.16
CA ALA A 38 -4.02 -1.24 15.04
C ALA A 38 -4.60 -1.97 16.27
N THR A 39 -4.38 -3.28 16.41
CA THR A 39 -4.95 -4.06 17.52
C THR A 39 -4.48 -3.51 18.87
N GLY A 40 -5.44 -3.31 19.77
CA GLY A 40 -5.16 -2.80 21.12
C GLY A 40 -4.76 -1.33 21.18
N ARG A 41 -4.78 -0.60 20.06
CA ARG A 41 -4.53 0.85 20.05
C ARG A 41 -5.79 1.62 20.41
N ASN A 42 -5.68 2.42 21.47
CA ASN A 42 -6.66 3.43 21.89
C ASN A 42 -6.17 4.87 21.59
N SER A 43 -5.01 4.99 20.95
CA SER A 43 -4.34 6.25 20.63
C SER A 43 -3.85 6.23 19.18
N ALA A 44 -3.61 7.43 18.64
CA ALA A 44 -3.16 7.62 17.26
C ALA A 44 -1.82 6.90 16.99
N PHE A 45 -1.58 6.60 15.72
CA PHE A 45 -0.29 6.10 15.28
C PHE A 45 0.83 7.10 15.56
N THR A 46 1.98 6.59 15.99
CA THR A 46 3.17 7.40 16.32
C THR A 46 4.32 7.16 15.35
N GLY A 47 4.23 6.10 14.53
CA GLY A 47 5.18 5.78 13.48
C GLY A 47 6.43 5.05 13.97
N GLY A 48 7.35 4.81 13.05
CA GLY A 48 8.61 4.12 13.32
C GLY A 48 8.41 2.68 13.81
N ALA A 49 9.33 2.22 14.67
CA ALA A 49 9.30 0.89 15.25
C ALA A 49 8.04 0.57 16.09
N ALA A 50 7.28 1.59 16.50
CA ALA A 50 6.00 1.39 17.19
C ALA A 50 4.87 0.97 16.24
N ASN A 51 5.05 1.20 14.94
CA ASN A 51 4.09 0.95 13.88
C ASN A 51 4.77 0.36 12.64
N PRO A 52 5.40 -0.82 12.76
CA PRO A 52 6.02 -1.45 11.61
C PRO A 52 4.97 -1.83 10.55
N VAL A 53 5.42 -1.93 9.30
CA VAL A 53 4.63 -2.55 8.24
C VAL A 53 4.51 -4.05 8.54
N GLU A 54 3.31 -4.58 8.36
CA GLU A 54 3.02 -6.00 8.53
C GLU A 54 3.76 -6.83 7.48
N THR A 55 4.40 -7.92 7.91
CA THR A 55 5.34 -8.71 7.08
C THR A 55 4.70 -9.44 5.90
N PHE A 56 3.37 -9.58 5.91
CA PHE A 56 2.62 -10.12 4.78
C PHE A 56 2.31 -9.06 3.70
N SER A 57 2.60 -7.78 3.94
CA SER A 57 2.44 -6.73 2.94
C SER A 57 3.42 -6.95 1.79
N SER A 58 2.95 -6.83 0.57
CA SER A 58 3.84 -6.89 -0.60
C SER A 58 4.67 -5.62 -0.71
N ASP A 59 5.95 -5.76 -0.96
CA ASP A 59 6.90 -4.66 -1.17
C ASP A 59 6.99 -4.25 -2.65
N GLY A 60 7.62 -3.11 -2.91
CA GLY A 60 8.03 -2.74 -4.25
C GLY A 60 9.51 -2.35 -4.36
N PRO A 61 9.84 -1.28 -5.10
CA PRO A 61 9.01 -0.70 -6.17
C PRO A 61 8.77 -1.73 -7.28
N ARG A 62 7.81 -1.46 -8.18
CA ARG A 62 7.47 -2.39 -9.26
C ARG A 62 7.88 -1.86 -10.63
N ARG A 63 8.78 -2.57 -11.32
CA ARG A 63 9.07 -2.32 -12.75
C ARG A 63 8.03 -3.01 -13.64
N VAL A 64 7.47 -2.24 -14.57
CA VAL A 64 6.47 -2.68 -15.56
C VAL A 64 7.03 -2.46 -16.95
N PHE A 65 6.91 -3.47 -17.82
CA PHE A 65 7.49 -3.45 -19.16
C PHE A 65 6.48 -3.26 -20.28
N PHE A 66 5.19 -3.45 -19.99
CA PHE A 66 4.12 -3.40 -20.98
C PHE A 66 3.05 -2.40 -20.54
N ASN A 67 2.48 -1.72 -21.52
CA ASN A 67 1.28 -0.91 -21.38
C ASN A 67 0.05 -1.83 -21.22
N ALA A 68 -1.09 -1.23 -20.87
CA ALA A 68 -2.35 -1.97 -20.71
C ALA A 68 -2.84 -2.62 -22.00
N ASP A 69 -2.48 -2.06 -23.17
CA ASP A 69 -2.78 -2.60 -24.50
C ASP A 69 -1.82 -3.72 -24.94
N GLY A 70 -0.86 -4.10 -24.08
CA GLY A 70 0.14 -5.12 -24.36
C GLY A 70 1.35 -4.63 -25.16
N SER A 71 1.38 -3.37 -25.59
CA SER A 71 2.57 -2.79 -26.23
C SER A 71 3.72 -2.65 -25.23
N ALA A 72 4.95 -2.86 -25.68
CA ALA A 72 6.13 -2.69 -24.83
C ALA A 72 6.39 -1.19 -24.54
N ILE A 73 6.60 -0.83 -23.28
CA ILE A 73 6.94 0.54 -22.86
C ILE A 73 8.29 0.98 -23.42
N THR A 74 9.27 0.08 -23.43
CA THR A 74 10.56 0.30 -24.08
C THR A 74 10.83 -0.88 -25.02
N PRO A 75 10.39 -0.80 -26.29
CA PRO A 75 10.53 -1.89 -27.25
C PRO A 75 11.98 -2.40 -27.32
N GLY A 76 12.15 -3.72 -27.22
CA GLY A 76 13.47 -4.36 -27.24
C GLY A 76 14.27 -4.30 -25.93
N ASN A 77 13.80 -3.59 -24.90
CA ASN A 77 14.50 -3.48 -23.61
C ASN A 77 13.63 -3.98 -22.44
N PHE A 78 13.79 -5.27 -22.10
CA PHE A 78 13.14 -5.92 -20.95
C PHE A 78 14.12 -6.15 -19.78
N LEU A 79 15.11 -5.27 -19.68
CA LEU A 79 16.17 -5.28 -18.67
C LEU A 79 15.99 -4.14 -17.67
N SER A 80 16.95 -3.96 -16.76
CA SER A 80 16.85 -3.02 -15.64
C SER A 80 16.76 -1.55 -16.05
N THR A 81 17.09 -1.26 -17.31
CA THR A 81 17.03 0.07 -17.92
C THR A 81 15.76 0.32 -18.73
N GLY A 82 14.94 -0.72 -18.98
CA GLY A 82 13.73 -0.62 -19.78
C GLY A 82 12.45 -0.61 -18.94
N GLY A 83 11.33 -0.29 -19.58
CA GLY A 83 10.05 -0.14 -18.90
C GLY A 83 10.02 1.06 -17.94
N THR A 84 9.00 1.08 -17.08
CA THR A 84 8.79 2.14 -16.08
C THR A 84 8.77 1.56 -14.67
N VAL A 85 9.40 2.25 -13.72
CA VAL A 85 9.30 1.92 -12.30
C VAL A 85 8.12 2.64 -11.71
N ARG A 86 7.25 1.90 -11.01
CA ARG A 86 6.13 2.42 -10.24
C ARG A 86 6.45 2.30 -8.76
N GLN A 87 6.29 3.41 -8.04
CA GLN A 87 6.40 3.47 -6.59
C GLN A 87 5.13 2.88 -5.99
N LYS A 88 5.23 1.65 -5.51
CA LYS A 88 4.17 0.83 -4.91
C LYS A 88 4.80 0.02 -3.74
N PRO A 89 4.12 -0.21 -2.61
CA PRO A 89 2.78 0.28 -2.28
C PRO A 89 2.78 1.80 -2.16
N ASP A 90 1.64 2.44 -2.39
CA ASP A 90 1.58 3.91 -2.32
C ASP A 90 1.56 4.38 -0.86
N ILE A 91 0.88 3.63 0.02
CA ILE A 91 0.58 4.07 1.37
C ILE A 91 0.34 2.86 2.28
N THR A 92 0.39 3.07 3.59
CA THR A 92 0.06 2.09 4.63
C THR A 92 -1.23 2.50 5.34
N ALA A 93 -2.01 1.53 5.81
CA ALA A 93 -3.18 1.81 6.65
C ALA A 93 -3.42 0.74 7.71
N ALA A 94 -4.34 1.03 8.62
CA ALA A 94 -4.68 0.20 9.76
C ALA A 94 -5.24 -1.17 9.35
N ASP A 95 -4.70 -2.23 9.93
CA ASP A 95 -5.34 -3.54 10.03
C ASP A 95 -5.44 -3.98 11.50
N GLY A 96 -5.85 -5.22 11.75
CA GLY A 96 -6.05 -5.70 13.12
C GLY A 96 -7.19 -4.99 13.85
N VAL A 97 -8.18 -4.51 13.09
CA VAL A 97 -9.31 -3.73 13.59
C VAL A 97 -10.48 -4.61 14.00
N ALA A 98 -11.32 -4.12 14.91
CA ALA A 98 -12.59 -4.77 15.22
C ALA A 98 -13.59 -4.59 14.08
N THR A 99 -14.37 -5.61 13.78
CA THR A 99 -15.47 -5.54 12.80
C THR A 99 -16.77 -6.05 13.41
N SER A 100 -17.90 -5.60 12.86
CA SER A 100 -19.24 -6.03 13.28
C SER A 100 -19.80 -7.19 12.43
N PHE A 101 -18.98 -7.81 11.56
CA PHE A 101 -19.43 -8.91 10.70
C PHE A 101 -19.68 -10.19 11.53
N PRO A 102 -20.82 -10.89 11.35
CA PRO A 102 -21.39 -11.73 12.41
C PRO A 102 -20.68 -13.08 12.67
N THR A 103 -20.89 -13.57 13.91
CA THR A 103 -20.46 -14.85 14.50
C THR A 103 -21.46 -16.00 14.22
N TYR A 104 -21.00 -17.14 13.70
CA TYR A 104 -21.20 -18.46 14.36
C TYR A 104 -20.30 -19.57 13.77
N PRO A 105 -19.65 -20.42 14.60
CA PRO A 105 -19.58 -20.30 16.06
C PRO A 105 -18.62 -19.20 16.53
N ASN A 106 -17.68 -18.73 15.70
CA ASN A 106 -16.63 -17.76 16.06
C ASN A 106 -16.51 -16.68 14.97
N SER A 107 -16.31 -15.41 15.34
CA SER A 107 -16.08 -14.34 14.36
C SER A 107 -14.64 -14.47 13.84
N TYR A 108 -14.48 -14.77 12.55
CA TYR A 108 -13.16 -14.95 11.93
C TYR A 108 -12.49 -13.61 11.56
N PHE A 109 -13.20 -12.49 11.71
CA PHE A 109 -12.73 -11.16 11.33
C PHE A 109 -12.78 -10.18 12.50
N ASN A 110 -12.57 -10.69 13.72
CA ASN A 110 -12.47 -9.84 14.90
C ASN A 110 -11.35 -10.34 15.85
N PRO A 111 -10.14 -9.77 15.78
CA PRO A 111 -9.72 -8.67 14.87
C PRO A 111 -9.55 -9.11 13.41
N PHE A 112 -9.75 -8.18 12.46
CA PHE A 112 -9.54 -8.38 11.03
C PHE A 112 -8.17 -7.89 10.59
N TYR A 113 -7.27 -8.81 10.24
CA TYR A 113 -5.94 -8.52 9.72
C TYR A 113 -5.86 -8.59 8.20
N GLY A 114 -4.85 -7.92 7.66
CA GLY A 114 -4.49 -7.99 6.25
C GLY A 114 -4.61 -6.66 5.53
N THR A 115 -3.96 -6.58 4.37
CA THR A 115 -4.12 -5.44 3.44
C THR A 115 -5.57 -5.29 2.97
N SER A 116 -6.37 -6.36 3.01
CA SER A 116 -7.82 -6.33 2.83
C SER A 116 -8.56 -5.49 3.88
N ALA A 117 -8.05 -5.43 5.11
CA ALA A 117 -8.56 -4.54 6.16
C ALA A 117 -8.00 -3.11 6.01
N ALA A 118 -6.75 -2.96 5.57
CA ALA A 118 -6.10 -1.67 5.37
C ALA A 118 -6.69 -0.87 4.19
N ALA A 119 -6.94 -1.53 3.04
CA ALA A 119 -7.48 -0.90 1.83
C ALA A 119 -8.78 -0.10 2.04
N PRO A 120 -9.82 -0.61 2.73
CA PRO A 120 -11.03 0.16 2.99
C PRO A 120 -10.80 1.36 3.93
N HIS A 121 -9.79 1.34 4.81
CA HIS A 121 -9.44 2.53 5.61
C HIS A 121 -8.91 3.66 4.73
N VAL A 122 -8.02 3.37 3.78
CA VAL A 122 -7.55 4.37 2.79
C VAL A 122 -8.73 4.90 1.98
N ALA A 123 -9.60 4.01 1.51
CA ALA A 123 -10.78 4.40 0.73
C ALA A 123 -11.75 5.28 1.54
N ALA A 124 -11.97 4.98 2.82
CA ALA A 124 -12.82 5.77 3.70
C ALA A 124 -12.26 7.18 3.91
N ILE A 125 -10.94 7.30 4.16
CA ILE A 125 -10.30 8.61 4.33
C ILE A 125 -10.32 9.40 3.01
N ALA A 126 -10.07 8.75 1.88
CA ALA A 126 -10.22 9.37 0.56
C ALA A 126 -11.65 9.91 0.34
N ALA A 127 -12.66 9.14 0.75
CA ALA A 127 -14.06 9.55 0.67
C ALA A 127 -14.38 10.73 1.59
N LEU A 128 -13.80 10.80 2.80
CA LEU A 128 -13.92 11.96 3.69
C LEU A 128 -13.29 13.21 3.08
N VAL A 129 -12.10 13.09 2.49
CA VAL A 129 -11.46 14.21 1.77
C VAL A 129 -12.33 14.70 0.61
N LYS A 130 -12.89 13.76 -0.17
CA LYS A 130 -13.80 14.08 -1.29
C LYS A 130 -15.11 14.69 -0.81
N SER A 131 -15.67 14.25 0.32
CA SER A 131 -16.91 14.82 0.85
C SER A 131 -16.69 16.24 1.37
N TYR A 132 -15.55 16.52 1.98
CA TYR A 132 -15.16 17.85 2.45
C TYR A 132 -14.85 18.80 1.28
N LYS A 133 -14.16 18.33 0.23
CA LYS A 133 -13.86 19.11 -0.98
C LYS A 133 -14.30 18.37 -2.25
N PRO A 134 -15.60 18.47 -2.63
CA PRO A 134 -16.19 17.71 -3.74
C PRO A 134 -15.57 17.94 -5.12
N ASN A 135 -14.85 19.05 -5.33
CA ASN A 135 -14.23 19.37 -6.62
C ASN A 135 -12.82 18.78 -6.80
N LEU A 136 -12.24 18.13 -5.79
CA LEU A 136 -10.93 17.51 -5.91
C LEU A 136 -10.95 16.34 -6.90
N THR A 137 -9.94 16.28 -7.77
CA THR A 137 -9.70 15.14 -8.66
C THR A 137 -9.11 13.96 -7.88
N ALA A 138 -9.20 12.75 -8.45
CA ALA A 138 -8.58 11.56 -7.84
C ALA A 138 -7.06 11.72 -7.63
N SER A 139 -6.37 12.40 -8.55
CA SER A 139 -4.94 12.70 -8.43
C SER A 139 -4.66 13.65 -7.26
N GLN A 140 -5.45 14.70 -7.10
CA GLN A 140 -5.31 15.62 -5.95
C GLN A 140 -5.58 14.91 -4.61
N ILE A 141 -6.59 14.04 -4.55
CA ILE A 141 -6.85 13.24 -3.34
C ILE A 141 -5.67 12.32 -3.03
N ARG A 142 -5.15 11.60 -4.04
CA ARG A 142 -3.95 10.77 -3.86
C ARG A 142 -2.80 11.60 -3.28
N SER A 143 -2.52 12.77 -3.87
CA SER A 143 -1.45 13.65 -3.40
C SER A 143 -1.66 14.12 -1.96
N ILE A 144 -2.89 14.44 -1.57
CA ILE A 144 -3.21 14.78 -0.17
C ILE A 144 -2.88 13.59 0.73
N LEU A 145 -3.45 12.41 0.45
CA LEU A 145 -3.24 11.22 1.28
C LEU A 145 -1.76 10.87 1.43
N THR A 146 -0.97 10.95 0.36
CA THR A 146 0.46 10.61 0.40
C THR A 146 1.32 11.71 1.01
N SER A 147 1.03 12.99 0.79
CA SER A 147 1.83 14.09 1.35
C SER A 147 1.56 14.37 2.82
N THR A 148 0.40 13.95 3.34
CA THR A 148 0.01 14.12 4.75
C THR A 148 0.12 12.84 5.55
N ALA A 149 0.57 11.74 4.93
CA ALA A 149 0.80 10.48 5.62
C ALA A 149 1.82 10.63 6.76
N LEU A 150 1.66 9.83 7.80
CA LEU A 150 2.67 9.68 8.83
C LEU A 150 3.75 8.74 8.30
N ASP A 151 4.89 9.31 7.94
CA ASP A 151 6.10 8.55 7.61
C ASP A 151 6.48 7.64 8.80
N ILE A 152 6.74 6.35 8.50
CA ILE A 152 7.03 5.32 9.50
C ILE A 152 8.34 4.58 9.27
N GLU A 153 9.04 4.85 8.16
CA GLU A 153 10.35 4.25 7.86
C GLU A 153 11.36 5.36 7.55
N GLY A 154 11.95 5.38 6.37
CA GLY A 154 12.89 6.40 5.96
C GLY A 154 12.16 7.60 5.36
N GLY A 155 12.75 8.79 5.52
CA GLY A 155 12.17 10.02 4.99
C GLY A 155 11.73 9.91 3.52
N GLY A 156 10.43 10.03 3.26
CA GLY A 156 9.85 10.10 1.92
C GLY A 156 9.08 8.84 1.51
N TYR A 157 9.41 8.30 0.32
CA TYR A 157 8.81 7.06 -0.15
C TYR A 157 9.69 5.89 0.24
N ASP A 158 9.08 4.89 0.85
CA ASP A 158 9.71 3.63 1.21
C ASP A 158 9.21 2.46 0.39
N ARG A 159 10.08 1.46 0.28
CA ARG A 159 9.81 0.21 -0.42
C ARG A 159 8.62 -0.55 0.17
N ASP A 160 8.45 -0.50 1.49
CA ASP A 160 7.54 -1.35 2.25
C ASP A 160 6.33 -0.55 2.75
N SER A 161 6.52 0.67 3.25
CA SER A 161 5.43 1.53 3.75
C SER A 161 4.80 2.47 2.72
N GLY A 162 5.39 2.62 1.53
CA GLY A 162 5.02 3.71 0.63
C GLY A 162 5.34 5.06 1.27
N TYR A 163 4.40 6.01 1.26
CA TYR A 163 4.57 7.29 1.96
C TYR A 163 4.25 7.25 3.47
N GLY A 164 3.98 6.07 4.02
CA GLY A 164 3.64 5.89 5.44
C GLY A 164 2.14 5.72 5.70
N ILE A 165 1.73 5.88 6.96
CA ILE A 165 0.35 5.60 7.39
C ILE A 165 -0.57 6.75 7.01
N VAL A 166 -1.68 6.45 6.33
CA VAL A 166 -2.73 7.45 6.06
C VAL A 166 -3.34 7.98 7.36
N MET A 167 -3.42 9.31 7.51
CA MET A 167 -3.92 9.97 8.71
C MET A 167 -5.10 10.89 8.36
N ALA A 168 -6.29 10.56 8.87
CA ALA A 168 -7.51 11.31 8.55
C ALA A 168 -7.46 12.77 9.04
N ASP A 169 -6.94 12.98 10.25
CA ASP A 169 -6.76 14.28 10.89
C ASP A 169 -5.77 15.20 10.16
N ARG A 170 -4.84 14.61 9.39
CA ARG A 170 -3.86 15.37 8.58
C ARG A 170 -4.33 15.61 7.14
N ALA A 171 -5.24 14.79 6.63
CA ALA A 171 -5.69 14.82 5.24
C ALA A 171 -6.89 15.76 5.00
N LEU A 172 -7.65 16.10 6.03
CA LEU A 172 -8.85 16.96 5.97
C LEU A 172 -8.49 18.44 6.16
#